data_AF-A0A4Q9Z6X5-F1
#
_entry.id   AF-A0A4Q9Z6X5-F1
#
_cell.length_a   1.000
_cell.length_b   1.000
_cell.length_c   1.000
_cell.angle_alpha   90.00
_cell.angle_beta   90.00
_cell.angle_gamma   90.00
#
_symmetry.space_group_name_H-M   'P 1'
#
loop_
_entity.id
_entity.type
_entity.pdbx_description
1 polymer ?
#
loop_
_entity_poly.entity_id
_entity_poly.type
_entity_poly.pdbx_seq_one_letter_code
_entity_poly.pdbx_strand_id
1 'polypeptide(L)'
;MKTNKALLSTLAAVLISGILVFGVAGDNKDKAMHEGTASYFPESVDFAGELTPLQIVDVKERLDRELLINANLDATTALIIKRANRVFPIIEPILQQYGVPDDFKYLAVIESGLINASSPAGAKGVWQFMPDTAKEKGMEVNDIVDERYHLEKSTEAACKYFLAAKQKFGSWTMAAASYNGGMNGLSKKIEEQKVTNYYDLGLTEETSRYVFRILALKEIMKQPAKYGFSIYPSDLYPPIPTKVVAVDSTINDLASFAFSQGINYKLLKIQNPWLRDKKLINPAKKRYEIKIPLSGY
;
A
#
# COMPACT_ATOMS: atom_id res chain seq x y z
N MET A 1 35.52 -77.52 22.97
CA MET A 1 34.77 -77.45 24.26
C MET A 1 34.42 -75.99 24.55
N LYS A 2 33.29 -75.80 25.22
CA LYS A 2 32.44 -74.60 25.33
C LYS A 2 33.10 -73.30 25.86
N THR A 3 32.72 -72.20 25.18
CA THR A 3 32.28 -70.86 25.65
C THR A 3 33.10 -70.04 26.66
N ASN A 4 33.41 -68.78 26.30
CA ASN A 4 32.58 -67.64 26.69
C ASN A 4 32.86 -66.36 25.87
N LYS A 5 31.81 -65.85 25.23
CA LYS A 5 31.63 -64.44 24.81
C LYS A 5 30.98 -63.70 25.98
N ALA A 6 31.42 -62.49 26.29
CA ALA A 6 30.53 -61.32 26.48
C ALA A 6 31.29 -60.08 26.98
N LEU A 7 30.85 -58.93 26.46
CA LEU A 7 30.88 -57.58 27.02
C LEU A 7 32.22 -56.82 27.10
N LEU A 8 32.27 -55.76 26.29
CA LEU A 8 32.77 -54.38 26.55
C LEU A 8 33.38 -53.88 25.24
N SER A 9 32.98 -52.77 24.62
CA SER A 9 31.87 -51.84 24.81
C SER A 9 31.94 -50.94 23.58
N THR A 10 30.78 -50.70 23.00
CA THR A 10 30.52 -49.67 21.99
C THR A 10 31.01 -48.30 22.45
N LEU A 11 31.97 -47.73 21.74
CA LEU A 11 32.09 -46.28 21.51
C LEU A 11 33.03 -46.07 20.31
N ALA A 12 32.53 -46.51 19.16
CA ALA A 12 33.10 -46.22 17.86
C ALA A 12 32.87 -44.74 17.53
N ALA A 13 33.96 -44.05 17.23
CA ALA A 13 34.06 -43.10 16.12
C ALA A 13 33.04 -41.95 16.07
N VAL A 14 33.08 -41.03 17.03
CA VAL A 14 32.69 -39.62 16.80
C VAL A 14 33.63 -38.73 17.61
N LEU A 15 34.88 -38.54 17.18
CA LEU A 15 35.77 -37.54 17.80
C LEU A 15 36.99 -37.12 16.93
N ILE A 16 36.94 -37.31 15.62
CA ILE A 16 38.00 -36.82 14.71
C ILE A 16 37.36 -36.15 13.49
N SER A 17 36.88 -34.92 13.68
CA SER A 17 36.66 -33.96 12.59
C SER A 17 36.68 -32.51 13.09
N GLY A 18 37.39 -32.26 14.19
CA GLY A 18 37.75 -30.91 14.62
C GLY A 18 39.24 -30.73 14.40
N ILE A 19 39.61 -29.67 13.66
CA ILE A 19 40.97 -29.18 13.41
C ILE A 19 41.64 -29.79 12.17
N LEU A 20 41.48 -29.13 11.02
CA LEU A 20 42.54 -28.75 10.07
C LEU A 20 41.93 -28.24 8.74
N VAL A 21 41.45 -27.00 8.71
CA VAL A 21 41.57 -26.11 7.52
C VAL A 21 41.63 -24.66 8.02
N PHE A 22 42.81 -24.24 8.50
CA PHE A 22 43.23 -22.84 8.45
C PHE A 22 44.13 -22.71 7.23
N GLY A 23 43.88 -21.69 6.39
CA GLY A 23 44.89 -21.18 5.46
C GLY A 23 44.77 -21.58 3.99
N VAL A 24 43.70 -21.14 3.33
CA VAL A 24 43.84 -20.45 2.04
C VAL A 24 42.93 -19.22 2.12
N ALA A 25 43.46 -18.16 2.73
CA ALA A 25 42.97 -16.82 2.51
C ALA A 25 43.28 -16.46 1.05
N GLY A 26 42.32 -16.75 0.17
CA GLY A 26 42.26 -16.08 -1.12
C GLY A 26 41.64 -14.71 -0.89
N ASP A 27 42.39 -13.67 -1.25
CA ASP A 27 42.04 -12.24 -1.26
C ASP A 27 40.81 -11.92 -2.15
N ASN A 28 39.65 -12.48 -1.82
CA ASN A 28 38.39 -12.14 -2.50
C ASN A 28 37.16 -12.50 -1.66
N LYS A 29 37.21 -12.18 -0.36
CA LYS A 29 36.02 -12.09 0.50
C LYS A 29 35.66 -10.66 0.90
N ASP A 30 36.17 -9.67 0.17
CA ASP A 30 35.64 -8.31 0.15
C ASP A 30 34.55 -8.18 -0.93
N LYS A 31 33.43 -8.89 -0.74
CA LYS A 31 32.21 -8.64 -1.51
C LYS A 31 31.02 -8.46 -0.59
N ALA A 32 30.76 -7.18 -0.32
CA ALA A 32 29.50 -6.60 0.12
C ALA A 32 29.02 -6.94 1.53
N MET A 33 29.88 -6.80 2.54
CA MET A 33 29.39 -6.28 3.81
C MET A 33 29.13 -4.78 3.61
N HIS A 34 27.86 -4.40 3.47
CA HIS A 34 27.30 -3.04 3.57
C HIS A 34 28.28 -1.87 3.76
N GLU A 35 29.14 -1.59 2.78
CA GLU A 35 29.83 -0.31 2.63
C GLU A 35 28.81 0.69 2.09
N GLY A 36 27.97 1.16 3.01
CA GLY A 36 26.80 1.97 2.72
C GLY A 36 25.98 2.29 3.97
N THR A 37 26.58 2.40 5.15
CA THR A 37 25.97 3.12 6.29
C THR A 37 26.02 4.64 6.08
N ALA A 38 25.82 5.10 4.84
CA ALA A 38 25.46 6.48 4.58
C ALA A 38 24.00 6.66 5.04
N SER A 39 23.83 7.19 6.26
CA SER A 39 22.56 7.44 6.97
C SER A 39 21.29 7.28 6.13
N TYR A 40 20.67 6.10 6.20
CA TYR A 40 19.35 5.84 5.60
C TYR A 40 18.28 6.74 6.24
N PHE A 41 18.49 7.12 7.50
CA PHE A 41 17.58 8.00 8.23
C PHE A 41 17.65 9.45 7.70
N PRO A 42 16.52 10.07 7.33
CA PRO A 42 16.49 11.43 6.79
C PRO A 42 16.75 12.48 7.90
N GLU A 43 17.45 13.56 7.56
CA GLU A 43 17.67 14.70 8.48
C GLU A 43 16.37 15.45 8.80
N SER A 44 15.46 15.52 7.83
CA SER A 44 14.12 16.08 7.99
C SER A 44 13.13 15.37 7.08
N VAL A 45 11.87 15.29 7.53
CA VAL A 45 10.77 14.78 6.72
C VAL A 45 9.48 15.48 7.15
N ASP A 46 8.57 15.66 6.19
CA ASP A 46 7.26 16.26 6.40
C ASP A 46 6.15 15.36 5.86
N PHE A 47 4.93 15.57 6.35
CA PHE A 47 3.72 15.09 5.70
C PHE A 47 2.82 16.29 5.40
N ALA A 48 2.60 16.56 4.11
CA ALA A 48 1.77 17.65 3.63
C ALA A 48 2.18 19.03 4.20
N GLY A 49 3.49 19.29 4.31
CA GLY A 49 4.06 20.53 4.86
C GLY A 49 4.13 20.56 6.39
N GLU A 50 3.60 19.56 7.10
CA GLU A 50 3.72 19.44 8.56
C GLU A 50 5.00 18.67 8.90
N LEU A 51 5.98 19.36 9.51
CA LEU A 51 7.28 18.78 9.88
C LEU A 51 7.11 17.67 10.92
N THR A 52 7.82 16.57 10.70
CA THR A 52 7.94 15.48 11.68
C THR A 52 8.99 15.86 12.73
N PRO A 53 8.68 15.84 14.04
CA PRO A 53 9.60 16.28 15.09
C PRO A 53 10.65 15.20 15.43
N LEU A 54 11.61 14.97 14.52
CA LEU A 54 12.64 13.93 14.62
C LEU A 54 13.65 14.12 15.77
N GLN A 55 13.65 15.28 16.43
CA GLN A 55 14.40 15.52 17.66
C GLN A 55 13.82 14.76 18.86
N ILE A 56 12.57 14.32 18.79
CA ILE A 56 11.93 13.50 19.83
C ILE A 56 12.33 12.03 19.59
N VAL A 57 12.92 11.41 20.61
CA VAL A 57 13.47 10.04 20.52
C VAL A 57 12.40 9.03 20.07
N ASP A 58 11.22 9.04 20.68
CA ASP A 58 10.09 8.15 20.29
C ASP A 58 9.73 8.29 18.80
N VAL A 59 9.61 9.53 18.32
CA VAL A 59 9.25 9.83 16.93
C VAL A 59 10.34 9.34 15.98
N LYS A 60 11.61 9.54 16.35
CA LYS A 60 12.76 9.06 15.59
C LYS A 60 12.75 7.54 15.48
N GLU A 61 12.61 6.83 16.60
CA GLU A 61 12.60 5.37 16.66
C GLU A 61 11.42 4.76 15.89
N ARG A 62 10.23 5.38 15.96
CA ARG A 62 9.04 4.93 15.21
C ARG A 62 9.17 5.11 13.71
N LEU A 63 9.77 6.22 13.26
CA LEU A 63 10.08 6.39 11.85
C LEU A 63 11.14 5.38 11.40
N ASP A 64 12.22 5.22 12.18
CA ASP A 64 13.34 4.30 11.87
C ASP A 64 12.84 2.86 11.71
N ARG A 65 11.94 2.42 12.59
CA ARG A 65 11.29 1.12 12.46
C ARG A 65 10.59 0.92 11.12
N GLU A 66 9.73 1.85 10.70
CA GLU A 66 9.00 1.70 9.43
C GLU A 66 9.92 1.81 8.23
N LEU A 67 10.95 2.63 8.34
CA LEU A 67 12.05 2.75 7.40
C LEU A 67 12.77 1.41 7.20
N LEU A 68 13.20 0.77 8.28
CA LEU A 68 13.84 -0.55 8.26
C LEU A 68 12.92 -1.64 7.71
N ILE A 69 11.66 -1.68 8.14
CA ILE A 69 10.70 -2.68 7.67
C ILE A 69 10.51 -2.57 6.15
N ASN A 70 10.24 -1.38 5.63
CA ASN A 70 9.89 -1.21 4.22
C ASN A 70 11.10 -1.25 3.28
N ALA A 71 12.32 -0.96 3.77
CA ALA A 71 13.55 -1.21 3.03
C ALA A 71 13.76 -2.69 2.73
N ASN A 72 13.49 -3.54 3.74
CA ASN A 72 13.84 -4.96 3.71
C ASN A 72 12.68 -5.85 3.22
N LEU A 73 11.57 -5.25 2.77
CA LEU A 73 10.46 -5.93 2.10
C LEU A 73 10.61 -5.84 0.57
N ASP A 74 11.79 -6.21 0.06
CA ASP A 74 12.28 -5.94 -1.29
C ASP A 74 11.24 -6.17 -2.39
N ALA A 75 10.68 -7.38 -2.48
CA ALA A 75 9.72 -7.73 -3.53
C ALA A 75 8.42 -6.91 -3.44
N THR A 76 7.92 -6.70 -2.22
CA THR A 76 6.67 -5.95 -1.99
C THR A 76 6.86 -4.48 -2.33
N THR A 77 7.91 -3.86 -1.81
CA THR A 77 8.21 -2.44 -2.05
C THR A 77 8.54 -2.20 -3.53
N ALA A 78 9.28 -3.10 -4.18
CA ALA A 78 9.54 -3.01 -5.62
C ALA A 78 8.25 -3.09 -6.45
N LEU A 79 7.32 -4.00 -6.10
CA LEU A 79 6.01 -4.06 -6.78
C LEU A 79 5.20 -2.78 -6.56
N ILE A 80 5.22 -2.20 -5.37
CA ILE A 80 4.58 -0.92 -5.07
C ILE A 80 5.13 0.18 -5.96
N ILE A 81 6.46 0.32 -6.06
CA ILE A 81 7.11 1.34 -6.89
C ILE A 81 6.71 1.17 -8.36
N LYS A 82 6.71 -0.07 -8.87
CA LYS A 82 6.28 -0.35 -10.26
C LYS A 82 4.82 0.01 -10.51
N ARG A 83 3.92 -0.28 -9.56
CA ARG A 83 2.48 0.04 -9.65
C ARG A 83 2.20 1.53 -9.53
N ALA A 84 2.98 2.26 -8.74
CA ALA A 84 2.83 3.69 -8.56
C ALA A 84 2.85 4.44 -9.89
N ASN A 85 3.75 4.06 -10.80
CA ASN A 85 3.84 4.63 -12.15
C ASN A 85 2.53 4.47 -12.98
N ARG A 86 1.70 3.47 -12.69
CA ARG A 86 0.40 3.26 -13.34
C ARG A 86 -0.73 4.00 -12.63
N VAL A 87 -0.69 4.07 -11.30
CA VAL A 87 -1.84 4.48 -10.46
C VAL A 87 -1.77 5.95 -10.04
N PHE A 88 -0.58 6.47 -9.73
CA PHE A 88 -0.40 7.86 -9.34
C PHE A 88 -0.88 8.87 -10.38
N PRO A 89 -0.65 8.69 -11.71
CA PRO A 89 -1.18 9.61 -12.72
C PRO A 89 -2.71 9.76 -12.73
N ILE A 90 -3.44 8.84 -12.08
CA ILE A 90 -4.89 8.92 -11.88
C ILE A 90 -5.23 9.62 -10.56
N ILE A 91 -4.50 9.33 -9.48
CA ILE A 91 -4.77 9.87 -8.14
C ILE A 91 -4.37 11.36 -8.05
N GLU A 92 -3.17 11.71 -8.49
CA GLU A 92 -2.56 13.03 -8.35
C GLU A 92 -3.45 14.18 -8.88
N PRO A 93 -4.01 14.12 -10.11
CA PRO A 93 -4.88 15.20 -10.60
C PRO A 93 -6.18 15.33 -9.79
N ILE A 94 -6.70 14.24 -9.21
CA ILE A 94 -7.90 14.28 -8.37
C ILE A 94 -7.58 14.93 -7.02
N LEU A 95 -6.44 14.58 -6.39
CA LEU A 95 -5.98 15.24 -5.18
C LEU A 95 -5.85 16.76 -5.40
N GLN A 96 -5.21 17.14 -6.51
CA GLN A 96 -5.05 18.53 -6.90
C GLN A 96 -6.40 19.24 -7.11
N GLN A 97 -7.34 18.60 -7.82
CA GLN A 97 -8.69 19.15 -8.06
C GLN A 97 -9.44 19.46 -6.76
N TYR A 98 -9.25 18.62 -5.74
CA TYR A 98 -9.90 18.80 -4.43
C TYR A 98 -9.08 19.66 -3.46
N GLY A 99 -7.88 20.13 -3.83
CA GLY A 99 -6.99 20.87 -2.94
C GLY A 99 -6.40 20.02 -1.80
N VAL A 100 -6.34 18.70 -1.98
CA VAL A 100 -5.70 17.78 -1.04
C VAL A 100 -4.20 17.69 -1.36
N PRO A 101 -3.30 17.77 -0.37
CA PRO A 101 -1.86 17.62 -0.60
C PRO A 101 -1.49 16.30 -1.28
N ASP A 102 -0.55 16.37 -2.22
CA ASP A 102 -0.10 15.23 -3.04
C ASP A 102 0.39 14.04 -2.20
N ASP A 103 0.96 14.30 -1.03
CA ASP A 103 1.42 13.29 -0.07
C ASP A 103 0.34 12.26 0.32
N PHE A 104 -0.95 12.60 0.23
CA PHE A 104 -2.04 11.65 0.52
C PHE A 104 -2.09 10.45 -0.45
N LYS A 105 -1.43 10.50 -1.61
CA LYS A 105 -1.30 9.32 -2.49
C LYS A 105 -0.56 8.16 -1.81
N TYR A 106 0.36 8.45 -0.88
CA TYR A 106 1.07 7.44 -0.11
C TYR A 106 0.18 6.76 0.94
N LEU A 107 -0.96 7.36 1.29
CA LEU A 107 -1.98 6.68 2.09
C LEU A 107 -2.58 5.51 1.31
N ALA A 108 -2.94 5.70 0.03
CA ALA A 108 -3.38 4.60 -0.83
C ALA A 108 -2.33 3.49 -0.97
N VAL A 109 -1.03 3.85 -0.89
CA VAL A 109 0.06 2.88 -0.88
C VAL A 109 0.02 2.01 0.39
N ILE A 110 -0.08 2.60 1.58
CA ILE A 110 -0.07 1.80 2.82
C ILE A 110 -1.35 0.99 3.03
N GLU A 111 -2.47 1.41 2.42
CA GLU A 111 -3.75 0.71 2.50
C GLU A 111 -3.80 -0.55 1.65
N SER A 112 -3.27 -0.50 0.42
CA SER A 112 -3.44 -1.60 -0.52
C SER A 112 -2.21 -1.99 -1.32
N GLY A 113 -1.13 -1.20 -1.27
CA GLY A 113 -0.03 -1.34 -2.22
C GLY A 113 -0.48 -1.08 -3.66
N LEU A 114 -1.45 -0.16 -3.81
CA LEU A 114 -2.04 0.30 -5.08
C LEU A 114 -2.72 -0.80 -5.90
N ILE A 115 -3.37 -1.74 -5.21
CA ILE A 115 -4.19 -2.77 -5.84
C ILE A 115 -5.60 -2.77 -5.28
N ASN A 116 -6.52 -3.34 -6.04
CA ASN A 116 -7.87 -3.58 -5.57
C ASN A 116 -7.89 -4.75 -4.57
N ALA A 117 -7.65 -4.44 -3.30
CA ALA A 117 -7.57 -5.41 -2.21
C ALA A 117 -8.90 -5.58 -1.46
N SER A 118 -8.97 -6.63 -0.65
CA SER A 118 -10.06 -6.88 0.28
C SER A 118 -9.48 -7.24 1.64
N SER A 119 -9.82 -6.49 2.68
CA SER A 119 -9.46 -6.86 4.05
C SER A 119 -10.41 -7.91 4.62
N PRO A 120 -9.99 -8.67 5.65
CA PRO A 120 -10.87 -9.54 6.42
C PRO A 120 -12.05 -8.81 7.07
N ALA A 121 -11.87 -7.53 7.44
CA ALA A 121 -12.91 -6.70 8.03
C ALA A 121 -13.94 -6.18 7.01
N GLY A 122 -13.70 -6.37 5.71
CA GLY A 122 -14.63 -5.99 4.64
C GLY A 122 -14.30 -4.68 3.92
N ALA A 123 -13.16 -4.06 4.22
CA ALA A 123 -12.64 -2.91 3.49
C ALA A 123 -12.21 -3.31 2.08
N LYS A 124 -12.56 -2.53 1.05
CA LYS A 124 -12.30 -2.88 -0.35
C LYS A 124 -11.63 -1.75 -1.14
N GLY A 125 -10.93 -2.17 -2.19
CA GLY A 125 -10.36 -1.28 -3.20
C GLY A 125 -9.01 -0.69 -2.82
N VAL A 126 -8.53 0.24 -3.65
CA VAL A 126 -7.20 0.87 -3.47
C VAL A 126 -7.13 1.67 -2.17
N TRP A 127 -8.23 2.34 -1.81
CA TRP A 127 -8.35 3.16 -0.61
C TRP A 127 -8.93 2.41 0.61
N GLN A 128 -9.17 1.10 0.49
CA GLN A 128 -9.72 0.26 1.57
C GLN A 128 -10.94 0.88 2.29
N PHE A 129 -11.96 1.26 1.53
CA PHE A 129 -13.19 1.79 2.13
C PHE A 129 -14.05 0.68 2.75
N MET A 130 -14.55 0.94 3.95
CA MET A 130 -15.67 0.21 4.54
C MET A 130 -16.97 0.48 3.75
N PRO A 131 -17.90 -0.48 3.65
CA PRO A 131 -19.09 -0.35 2.80
C PRO A 131 -19.98 0.82 3.21
N ASP A 132 -20.18 1.04 4.50
CA ASP A 132 -21.05 2.12 4.99
C ASP A 132 -20.41 3.50 4.76
N THR A 133 -19.12 3.64 5.07
CA THR A 133 -18.34 4.85 4.77
C THR A 133 -18.35 5.16 3.27
N ALA A 134 -18.25 4.14 2.41
CA ALA A 134 -18.31 4.33 0.96
C ALA A 134 -19.67 4.92 0.53
N LYS A 135 -20.78 4.37 1.03
CA LYS A 135 -22.13 4.85 0.75
C LYS A 135 -22.34 6.27 1.27
N GLU A 136 -21.87 6.59 2.48
CA GLU A 136 -21.91 7.95 3.04
C GLU A 136 -21.17 8.97 2.17
N LYS A 137 -20.12 8.54 1.47
CA LYS A 137 -19.36 9.38 0.53
C LYS A 137 -19.93 9.37 -0.90
N GLY A 138 -21.10 8.75 -1.10
CA GLY A 138 -21.85 8.77 -2.35
C GLY A 138 -21.46 7.69 -3.35
N MET A 139 -20.70 6.68 -2.93
CA MET A 139 -20.37 5.52 -3.78
C MET A 139 -21.51 4.51 -3.80
N GLU A 140 -21.77 3.94 -4.98
CA GLU A 140 -22.65 2.78 -5.13
C GLU A 140 -21.94 1.50 -4.65
N VAL A 141 -22.57 0.77 -3.73
CA VAL A 141 -22.04 -0.48 -3.17
C VAL A 141 -23.16 -1.53 -3.08
N ASN A 142 -23.14 -2.48 -4.01
CA ASN A 142 -24.00 -3.65 -4.09
C ASN A 142 -23.29 -4.81 -4.83
N ASP A 143 -23.98 -5.94 -5.03
CA ASP A 143 -23.39 -7.16 -5.62
C ASP A 143 -23.08 -7.04 -7.12
N ILE A 144 -23.65 -6.05 -7.81
CA ILE A 144 -23.48 -5.80 -9.24
C ILE A 144 -22.42 -4.71 -9.48
N VAL A 145 -22.49 -3.64 -8.69
CA VAL A 145 -21.62 -2.46 -8.75
C VAL A 145 -21.08 -2.16 -7.36
N ASP A 146 -19.75 -2.15 -7.25
CA ASP A 146 -19.06 -1.74 -6.02
C ASP A 146 -17.97 -0.72 -6.38
N GLU A 147 -18.33 0.55 -6.26
CA GLU A 147 -17.49 1.69 -6.64
C GLU A 147 -16.31 1.90 -5.69
N ARG A 148 -16.20 1.15 -4.59
CA ARG A 148 -14.96 1.08 -3.80
C ARG A 148 -13.79 0.56 -4.63
N TYR A 149 -14.06 -0.28 -5.63
CA TYR A 149 -13.07 -0.77 -6.58
C TYR A 149 -12.83 0.20 -7.76
N HIS A 150 -13.60 1.28 -7.86
CA HIS A 150 -13.43 2.31 -8.90
C HIS A 150 -12.41 3.33 -8.42
N LEU A 151 -11.22 3.35 -9.03
CA LEU A 151 -10.09 4.16 -8.54
C LEU A 151 -10.42 5.65 -8.48
N GLU A 152 -11.00 6.23 -9.53
CA GLU A 152 -11.36 7.66 -9.54
C GLU A 152 -12.38 8.00 -8.44
N LYS A 153 -13.53 7.31 -8.43
CA LYS A 153 -14.61 7.57 -7.46
C LYS A 153 -14.17 7.36 -6.01
N SER A 154 -13.40 6.32 -5.75
CA SER A 154 -12.83 6.09 -4.41
C SER A 154 -11.78 7.13 -4.03
N THR A 155 -10.99 7.64 -4.98
CA THR A 155 -10.06 8.76 -4.74
C THR A 155 -10.81 10.04 -4.40
N GLU A 156 -11.88 10.36 -5.13
CA GLU A 156 -12.74 11.50 -4.79
C GLU A 156 -13.40 11.36 -3.41
N ALA A 157 -13.86 10.16 -3.07
CA ALA A 157 -14.40 9.87 -1.75
C ALA A 157 -13.34 10.04 -0.64
N ALA A 158 -12.11 9.62 -0.89
CA ALA A 158 -10.97 9.83 0.00
C ALA A 158 -10.67 11.33 0.19
N CYS A 159 -10.66 12.11 -0.90
CA CYS A 159 -10.50 13.57 -0.81
C CYS A 159 -11.56 14.22 0.09
N LYS A 160 -12.83 13.85 -0.10
CA LYS A 160 -13.95 14.33 0.75
C LYS A 160 -13.79 13.91 2.21
N TYR A 161 -13.19 12.76 2.48
CA TYR A 161 -12.84 12.35 3.83
C TYR A 161 -11.73 13.25 4.40
N PHE A 162 -10.61 13.41 3.69
CA PHE A 162 -9.44 14.14 4.18
C PHE A 162 -9.75 15.60 4.47
N LEU A 163 -10.54 16.26 3.62
CA LEU A 163 -10.95 17.65 3.83
C LEU A 163 -11.81 17.79 5.09
N ALA A 164 -12.77 16.89 5.31
CA ALA A 164 -13.57 16.89 6.54
C ALA A 164 -12.71 16.62 7.78
N ALA A 165 -11.72 15.72 7.68
CA ALA A 165 -10.80 15.41 8.75
C ALA A 165 -9.89 16.60 9.08
N LYS A 166 -9.34 17.26 8.05
CA LYS A 166 -8.52 18.48 8.19
C LYS A 166 -9.32 19.63 8.77
N GLN A 167 -10.57 19.82 8.35
CA GLN A 167 -11.47 20.82 8.93
C GLN A 167 -11.71 20.54 10.42
N LYS A 168 -11.88 19.27 10.79
CA LYS A 168 -12.14 18.87 12.18
C LYS A 168 -10.92 19.00 13.09
N PHE A 169 -9.75 18.56 12.64
CA PHE A 169 -8.56 18.46 13.48
C PHE A 169 -7.55 19.59 13.28
N GLY A 170 -7.66 20.38 12.22
CA GLY A 170 -6.72 21.45 11.90
C GLY A 170 -5.34 20.97 11.44
N SER A 171 -5.07 19.67 11.43
CA SER A 171 -3.78 19.06 11.06
C SER A 171 -3.96 17.95 10.01
N TRP A 172 -3.04 17.87 9.06
CA TRP A 172 -2.96 16.84 8.03
C TRP A 172 -2.46 15.51 8.60
N THR A 173 -1.48 15.53 9.51
CA THR A 173 -1.04 14.31 10.21
C THR A 173 -2.19 13.70 11.03
N MET A 174 -2.97 14.53 11.73
CA MET A 174 -4.19 14.07 12.40
C MET A 174 -5.28 13.60 11.44
N ALA A 175 -5.46 14.27 10.30
CA ALA A 175 -6.41 13.85 9.26
C ALA A 175 -6.04 12.47 8.66
N ALA A 176 -4.76 12.21 8.41
CA ALA A 176 -4.29 10.92 7.94
C ALA A 176 -4.46 9.84 9.01
N ALA A 177 -4.07 10.10 10.25
CA ALA A 177 -4.26 9.18 11.36
C ALA A 177 -5.75 8.82 11.59
N SER A 178 -6.67 9.78 11.38
CA SER A 178 -8.10 9.51 11.53
C SER A 178 -8.62 8.54 10.48
N TYR A 179 -8.01 8.45 9.31
CA TYR A 179 -8.43 7.52 8.26
C TYR A 179 -8.39 6.07 8.77
N ASN A 180 -7.39 5.73 9.57
CA ASN A 180 -7.28 4.43 10.25
C ASN A 180 -8.07 4.37 11.57
N GLY A 181 -7.83 5.31 12.48
CA GLY A 181 -8.40 5.26 13.83
C GLY A 181 -9.85 5.74 13.95
N GLY A 182 -10.43 6.25 12.85
CA GLY A 182 -11.72 6.91 12.80
C GLY A 182 -11.71 8.30 13.45
N MET A 183 -12.46 9.25 12.88
CA MET A 183 -12.54 10.61 13.44
C MET A 183 -13.09 10.65 14.86
N ASN A 184 -14.06 9.79 15.20
CA ASN A 184 -14.63 9.73 16.54
C ASN A 184 -13.66 9.12 17.54
N GLY A 185 -12.91 8.08 17.13
CA GLY A 185 -11.87 7.46 17.95
C GLY A 185 -10.78 8.45 18.34
N LEU A 186 -10.27 9.21 17.35
CA LEU A 186 -9.27 10.24 17.62
C LEU A 186 -9.83 11.39 18.47
N SER A 187 -11.07 11.82 18.24
CA SER A 187 -11.70 12.89 19.06
C SER A 187 -11.75 12.49 20.54
N LYS A 188 -12.15 11.24 20.82
CA LYS A 188 -12.17 10.68 22.16
C LYS A 188 -10.76 10.65 22.78
N LYS A 189 -9.74 10.25 22.01
CA LYS A 189 -8.35 10.22 22.50
C LYS A 189 -7.80 11.61 22.79
N ILE A 190 -8.09 12.59 21.95
CA ILE A 190 -7.75 14.00 22.19
C ILE A 190 -8.37 14.48 23.51
N GLU A 191 -9.66 14.19 23.72
CA GLU A 191 -10.37 14.60 24.93
C GLU A 191 -9.83 13.90 26.19
N GLU A 192 -9.53 12.60 26.12
CA GLU A 192 -8.98 11.80 27.22
C GLU A 192 -7.58 12.28 27.63
N GLN A 193 -6.72 12.57 26.65
CA GLN A 193 -5.29 12.81 26.89
C GLN A 193 -4.91 14.29 26.90
N LYS A 194 -5.83 15.18 26.51
CA LYS A 194 -5.62 16.64 26.41
C LYS A 194 -4.47 17.01 25.46
N VAL A 195 -4.31 16.23 24.39
CA VAL A 195 -3.28 16.39 23.36
C VAL A 195 -3.94 16.41 21.99
N THR A 196 -3.53 17.33 21.13
CA THR A 196 -4.09 17.51 19.78
C THR A 196 -3.12 17.16 18.66
N ASN A 197 -1.87 16.85 18.99
CA ASN A 197 -0.81 16.52 18.05
C ASN A 197 -0.67 15.00 17.89
N TYR A 198 -0.50 14.52 16.65
CA TYR A 198 -0.40 13.09 16.36
C TYR A 198 0.77 12.42 17.09
N TYR A 199 1.93 13.08 17.12
CA TYR A 199 3.17 12.49 17.65
C TYR A 199 3.13 12.28 19.16
N ASP A 200 2.34 13.07 19.88
CA ASP A 200 2.21 13.01 21.34
C ASP A 200 0.99 12.19 21.79
N LEU A 201 0.08 11.84 20.87
CA LEU A 201 -1.18 11.16 21.19
C LEU A 201 -0.95 9.65 21.33
N GLY A 202 -1.30 9.12 22.50
CA GLY A 202 -1.34 7.69 22.78
C GLY A 202 -2.46 7.00 21.98
N LEU A 203 -2.09 6.30 20.92
CA LEU A 203 -2.99 5.64 19.98
C LEU A 203 -2.80 4.12 20.01
N THR A 204 -3.70 3.37 19.38
CA THR A 204 -3.49 1.94 19.15
C THR A 204 -2.23 1.73 18.30
N GLU A 205 -1.58 0.58 18.42
CA GLU A 205 -0.36 0.28 17.65
C GLU A 205 -0.53 0.45 16.14
N GLU A 206 -1.71 0.13 15.60
CA GLU A 206 -1.99 0.32 14.18
C GLU A 206 -2.02 1.80 13.77
N THR A 207 -2.78 2.63 14.50
CA THR A 207 -2.93 4.06 14.18
C THR A 207 -1.68 4.85 14.53
N SER A 208 -0.97 4.46 15.60
CA SER A 208 0.28 5.08 16.03
C SER A 208 1.40 4.86 15.00
N ARG A 209 1.34 3.81 14.19
CA ARG A 209 2.31 3.58 13.11
C ARG A 209 1.91 4.21 11.78
N TYR A 210 0.65 4.61 11.64
CA TYR A 210 0.03 4.90 10.35
C TYR A 210 0.74 6.01 9.57
N VAL A 211 0.98 7.18 10.18
CA VAL A 211 1.68 8.29 9.52
C VAL A 211 3.16 7.93 9.27
N PHE A 212 3.82 7.21 10.17
CA PHE A 212 5.20 6.77 9.96
C PHE A 212 5.35 5.81 8.78
N ARG A 213 4.37 4.92 8.55
CA ARG A 213 4.33 4.06 7.35
C ARG A 213 4.21 4.89 6.07
N ILE A 214 3.39 5.94 6.09
CA ILE A 214 3.26 6.87 4.96
C ILE A 214 4.59 7.57 4.70
N LEU A 215 5.21 8.13 5.74
CA LEU A 215 6.49 8.84 5.65
C LEU A 215 7.61 7.93 5.13
N ALA A 216 7.73 6.70 5.65
CA ALA A 216 8.74 5.75 5.22
C ALA A 216 8.59 5.38 3.73
N LEU A 217 7.37 5.07 3.28
CA LEU A 217 7.13 4.75 1.86
C LEU A 217 7.27 5.98 0.96
N LYS A 218 6.85 7.17 1.40
CA LYS A 218 7.14 8.43 0.70
C LYS A 218 8.63 8.58 0.46
N GLU A 219 9.43 8.44 1.50
CA GLU A 219 10.88 8.61 1.44
C GLU A 219 11.55 7.55 0.54
N ILE A 220 11.23 6.26 0.73
CA ILE A 220 11.76 5.17 -0.11
C ILE A 220 11.38 5.37 -1.58
N MET A 221 10.11 5.65 -1.87
CA MET A 221 9.62 5.75 -3.25
C MET A 221 10.12 7.00 -3.97
N LYS A 222 10.46 8.08 -3.25
CA LYS A 222 11.08 9.27 -3.84
C LYS A 222 12.55 9.06 -4.18
N GLN A 223 13.25 8.18 -3.48
CA GLN A 223 14.70 7.99 -3.64
C GLN A 223 15.11 6.50 -3.70
N PRO A 224 14.43 5.62 -4.48
CA PRO A 224 14.54 4.16 -4.33
C PRO A 224 15.96 3.61 -4.30
N ALA A 225 16.88 4.19 -5.08
CA ALA A 225 18.29 3.80 -5.11
C ALA A 225 19.02 3.99 -3.75
N LYS A 226 18.74 5.07 -3.01
CA LYS A 226 19.29 5.30 -1.65
C LYS A 226 18.87 4.18 -0.68
N TYR A 227 17.76 3.53 -1.00
CA TYR A 227 17.08 2.53 -0.19
C TYR A 227 17.35 1.10 -0.70
N GLY A 228 18.31 0.91 -1.62
CA GLY A 228 18.69 -0.40 -2.16
C GLY A 228 17.85 -0.89 -3.35
N PHE A 229 16.86 -0.11 -3.80
CA PHE A 229 15.99 -0.50 -4.92
C PHE A 229 16.54 -0.02 -6.26
N SER A 230 17.11 -0.95 -7.03
CA SER A 230 17.52 -0.72 -8.41
C SER A 230 16.36 -0.99 -9.37
N ILE A 231 15.50 0.02 -9.59
CA ILE A 231 14.33 -0.08 -10.47
C ILE A 231 14.53 0.87 -11.64
N TYR A 232 14.62 0.33 -12.85
CA TYR A 232 14.79 1.11 -14.07
C TYR A 232 13.44 1.57 -14.63
N PRO A 233 13.38 2.65 -15.44
CA PRO A 233 12.13 3.10 -16.06
C PRO A 233 11.40 2.00 -16.84
N SER A 234 12.13 1.08 -17.47
CA SER A 234 11.58 -0.07 -18.20
C SER A 234 10.92 -1.13 -17.31
N ASP A 235 11.24 -1.13 -16.01
CA ASP A 235 10.63 -2.04 -15.03
C ASP A 235 9.26 -1.56 -14.54
N LEU A 236 8.97 -0.28 -14.71
CA LEU A 236 7.76 0.36 -14.21
C LEU A 236 6.55 -0.09 -15.01
N TYR A 237 5.41 -0.25 -14.33
CA TYR A 237 4.17 -0.60 -15.03
C TYR A 237 3.59 0.67 -15.65
N PRO A 238 3.45 0.75 -16.99
CA PRO A 238 2.94 1.94 -17.63
C PRO A 238 1.44 2.08 -17.38
N PRO A 239 0.89 3.31 -17.41
CA PRO A 239 -0.54 3.52 -17.57
C PRO A 239 -1.09 2.72 -18.75
N ILE A 240 -2.32 2.23 -18.64
CA ILE A 240 -2.99 1.52 -19.73
C ILE A 240 -3.90 2.52 -20.43
N PRO A 241 -3.64 2.86 -21.71
CA PRO A 241 -4.53 3.74 -22.47
C PRO A 241 -5.92 3.12 -22.60
N THR A 242 -6.95 3.91 -22.32
CA THR A 242 -8.35 3.47 -22.40
C THR A 242 -9.19 4.51 -23.14
N LYS A 243 -10.20 4.04 -23.86
CA LYS A 243 -11.35 4.86 -24.26
C LYS A 243 -12.49 4.66 -23.26
N VAL A 244 -13.33 5.68 -23.10
CA VAL A 244 -14.50 5.62 -22.22
C VAL A 244 -15.76 5.39 -23.06
N VAL A 245 -16.57 4.41 -22.66
CA VAL A 245 -17.88 4.12 -23.23
C VAL A 245 -18.94 4.44 -22.19
N ALA A 246 -19.80 5.41 -22.48
CA ALA A 246 -20.94 5.72 -21.64
C ALA A 246 -22.06 4.69 -21.86
N VAL A 247 -22.58 4.11 -20.78
CA VAL A 247 -23.67 3.14 -20.79
C VAL A 247 -24.73 3.53 -19.78
N ASP A 248 -25.97 3.67 -20.22
CA ASP A 248 -27.15 3.95 -19.39
C ASP A 248 -28.21 2.83 -19.49
N SER A 249 -27.88 1.71 -20.13
CA SER A 249 -28.77 0.56 -20.30
C SER A 249 -28.29 -0.65 -19.51
N THR A 250 -29.18 -1.66 -19.38
CA THR A 250 -28.81 -2.98 -18.87
C THR A 250 -27.86 -3.69 -19.85
N ILE A 251 -26.81 -4.30 -19.34
CA ILE A 251 -25.96 -5.27 -20.05
C ILE A 251 -26.21 -6.64 -19.44
N ASN A 252 -26.90 -7.53 -20.14
CA ASN A 252 -27.23 -8.87 -19.63
C ASN A 252 -26.03 -9.84 -19.61
N ASP A 253 -25.03 -9.62 -20.45
CA ASP A 253 -23.79 -10.40 -20.49
C ASP A 253 -22.60 -9.49 -20.81
N LEU A 254 -21.74 -9.28 -19.82
CA LEU A 254 -20.53 -8.48 -19.95
C LEU A 254 -19.50 -9.14 -20.87
N ALA A 255 -19.54 -10.46 -21.07
CA ALA A 255 -18.61 -11.13 -21.99
C ALA A 255 -18.94 -10.75 -23.45
N SER A 256 -20.21 -10.84 -23.85
CA SER A 256 -20.69 -10.37 -25.16
C SER A 256 -20.46 -8.87 -25.36
N PHE A 257 -20.68 -8.05 -24.31
CA PHE A 257 -20.36 -6.63 -24.37
C PHE A 257 -18.86 -6.38 -24.57
N ALA A 258 -17.98 -7.04 -23.82
CA ALA A 258 -16.53 -6.93 -24.01
C ALA A 258 -16.14 -7.30 -25.44
N PHE A 259 -16.67 -8.41 -25.96
CA PHE A 259 -16.40 -8.88 -27.31
C PHE A 259 -16.82 -7.87 -28.38
N SER A 260 -17.99 -7.23 -28.23
CA SER A 260 -18.43 -6.18 -29.16
C SER A 260 -17.56 -4.91 -29.10
N GLN A 261 -16.83 -4.70 -28.00
CA GLN A 261 -15.83 -3.63 -27.86
C GLN A 261 -14.43 -4.04 -28.35
N GLY A 262 -14.25 -5.26 -28.86
CA GLY A 262 -12.97 -5.77 -29.37
C GLY A 262 -12.01 -6.25 -28.28
N ILE A 263 -12.49 -6.51 -27.06
CA ILE A 263 -11.68 -7.00 -25.94
C ILE A 263 -12.30 -8.26 -25.32
N ASN A 264 -11.51 -8.99 -24.54
CA ASN A 264 -12.05 -10.12 -23.77
C ASN A 264 -12.61 -9.68 -22.41
N TYR A 265 -13.43 -10.55 -21.81
CA TYR A 265 -14.05 -10.31 -20.50
C TYR A 265 -13.02 -10.03 -19.38
N LYS A 266 -11.85 -10.70 -19.40
CA LYS A 266 -10.81 -10.50 -18.39
C LYS A 266 -10.28 -9.06 -18.42
N LEU A 267 -9.98 -8.53 -19.61
CA LEU A 267 -9.53 -7.15 -19.78
C LEU A 267 -10.59 -6.15 -19.30
N LEU A 268 -11.87 -6.39 -19.64
CA LEU A 268 -12.97 -5.56 -19.14
C LEU A 268 -12.98 -5.49 -17.61
N LYS A 269 -12.86 -6.64 -16.93
CA LYS A 269 -12.90 -6.72 -15.45
C LYS A 269 -11.64 -6.18 -14.79
N ILE A 270 -10.48 -6.27 -15.44
CA ILE A 270 -9.24 -5.64 -14.94
C ILE A 270 -9.35 -4.12 -14.99
N GLN A 271 -9.91 -3.56 -16.08
CA GLN A 271 -10.07 -2.10 -16.22
C GLN A 271 -11.26 -1.53 -15.46
N ASN A 272 -12.29 -2.35 -15.21
CA ASN A 272 -13.51 -1.95 -14.49
C ASN A 272 -13.80 -2.93 -13.34
N PRO A 273 -12.90 -3.02 -12.35
CA PRO A 273 -13.05 -3.98 -11.25
C PRO A 273 -14.25 -3.66 -10.34
N TRP A 274 -14.86 -2.49 -10.49
CA TRP A 274 -16.12 -2.09 -9.83
C TRP A 274 -17.35 -2.79 -10.41
N LEU A 275 -17.30 -3.30 -11.64
CA LEU A 275 -18.30 -4.26 -12.12
C LEU A 275 -18.06 -5.56 -11.36
N ARG A 276 -18.99 -5.99 -10.51
CA ARG A 276 -18.82 -7.15 -9.62
C ARG A 276 -19.46 -8.41 -10.17
N ASP A 277 -20.62 -8.29 -10.81
CA ASP A 277 -21.31 -9.40 -11.47
C ASP A 277 -20.79 -9.62 -12.92
N LYS A 278 -21.31 -10.64 -13.61
CA LYS A 278 -21.17 -10.92 -15.05
C LYS A 278 -22.15 -10.10 -15.90
N LYS A 279 -23.07 -9.37 -15.27
CA LYS A 279 -24.06 -8.48 -15.90
C LYS A 279 -24.04 -7.10 -15.22
N LEU A 280 -24.62 -6.10 -15.88
CA LEU A 280 -24.91 -4.78 -15.31
C LEU A 280 -26.41 -4.53 -15.43
N ILE A 281 -27.16 -4.79 -14.36
CA ILE A 281 -28.61 -4.53 -14.32
C ILE A 281 -28.83 -3.05 -13.97
N ASN A 282 -29.48 -2.30 -14.87
CA ASN A 282 -29.61 -0.85 -14.74
C ASN A 282 -31.01 -0.34 -15.14
N PRO A 283 -32.08 -0.74 -14.43
CA PRO A 283 -33.45 -0.30 -14.74
C PRO A 283 -33.65 1.21 -14.54
N ALA A 284 -32.86 1.83 -13.65
CA ALA A 284 -32.91 3.26 -13.35
C ALA A 284 -32.23 4.14 -14.42
N LYS A 285 -31.66 3.53 -15.47
CA LYS A 285 -30.89 4.22 -16.51
C LYS A 285 -29.78 5.13 -15.99
N LYS A 286 -29.13 4.71 -14.90
CA LYS A 286 -27.97 5.44 -14.36
C LYS A 286 -26.85 5.40 -15.39
N ARG A 287 -26.23 6.55 -15.66
CA ARG A 287 -25.08 6.61 -16.57
C ARG A 287 -23.83 6.06 -15.88
N TYR A 288 -23.21 5.07 -16.51
CA TYR A 288 -21.91 4.51 -16.14
C TYR A 288 -20.88 4.81 -17.22
N GLU A 289 -19.63 4.96 -16.81
CA GLU A 289 -18.49 5.14 -17.70
C GLU A 289 -17.61 3.91 -17.62
N ILE A 290 -17.59 3.11 -18.69
CA ILE A 290 -16.84 1.87 -18.77
C ILE A 290 -15.57 2.11 -19.57
N LYS A 291 -14.43 1.78 -18.97
CA LYS A 291 -13.11 1.90 -19.60
C LYS A 291 -12.80 0.68 -20.46
N ILE A 292 -12.49 0.92 -21.72
CA ILE A 292 -12.08 -0.12 -22.67
C ILE A 292 -10.61 0.14 -23.04
N PRO A 293 -9.68 -0.80 -22.79
CA PRO A 293 -8.28 -0.64 -23.18
C PRO A 293 -8.14 -0.54 -24.70
N LEU A 294 -7.17 0.26 -25.15
CA LEU A 294 -6.81 0.32 -26.57
C LEU A 294 -6.03 -0.94 -26.98
N SER A 295 -6.00 -1.23 -28.29
CA SER A 295 -5.31 -2.42 -28.82
C SER A 295 -3.83 -2.48 -28.42
N GLY A 296 -3.34 -3.67 -28.08
CA GLY A 296 -1.96 -3.90 -27.66
C GLY A 296 -1.74 -4.00 -26.15
N TYR A 297 -2.82 -4.01 -25.35
CA TYR A 297 -2.81 -4.11 -23.89
C TYR A 297 -3.77 -5.17 -23.36
#